data_AF-A0A8X7Y8A4-F1
#
_entry.id   AF-A0A8X7Y8A4-F1
#
_cell.length_a   1.000
_cell.length_b   1.000
_cell.length_c   1.000
_cell.angle_alpha   90.00
_cell.angle_beta   90.00
_cell.angle_gamma   90.00
#
_symmetry.space_group_name_H-M   'P 1'
#
loop_
_entity.id
_entity.type
_entity.pdbx_description
1 polymer ?
#
loop_
_entity_poly.entity_id
_entity_poly.type
_entity_poly.pdbx_seq_one_letter_code
_entity_poly.pdbx_strand_id
1 'polypeptide(L)'
;METYGASTESTFPEAEVDKALNPALDRKFEVDPVSSDISTTKEIQQEQDEAAQKKQREKQDALQNLKTTIFVSAIIVAVAGAVFAITKKLREK
;
A
#
# COMPACT_ATOMS: atom_id res chain seq x y z
N MET A 1 -32.92 13.87 64.35
CA MET A 1 -33.24 14.89 63.33
C MET A 1 -31.95 15.15 62.57
N GLU A 2 -31.77 14.51 61.42
CA GLU A 2 -30.63 14.77 60.52
C GLU A 2 -31.18 15.40 59.25
N THR A 3 -30.67 16.58 58.92
CA THR A 3 -31.11 17.38 57.77
C THR A 3 -30.38 16.93 56.51
N TYR A 4 -31.13 16.47 55.51
CA TYR A 4 -30.62 16.06 54.21
C TYR A 4 -30.02 17.26 53.48
N GLY A 5 -28.71 17.19 53.25
CA GLY A 5 -27.94 18.22 52.55
C GLY A 5 -28.25 18.21 51.05
N ALA A 6 -28.68 19.38 50.58
CA ALA A 6 -28.51 19.95 49.25
C ALA A 6 -28.47 18.96 48.06
N SER A 7 -29.60 18.88 47.36
CA SER A 7 -29.69 18.52 45.96
C SER A 7 -28.70 19.35 45.14
N THR A 8 -27.62 18.73 44.67
CA THR A 8 -26.78 19.30 43.62
C THR A 8 -27.55 19.25 42.31
N GLU A 9 -28.10 20.38 41.90
CA GLU A 9 -28.62 20.61 40.55
C GLU A 9 -27.54 20.18 39.54
N SER A 10 -27.72 19.01 38.94
CA SER A 10 -27.00 18.59 37.75
C SER A 10 -27.63 19.31 36.57
N THR A 11 -27.28 20.58 36.40
CA THR A 11 -27.70 21.38 35.24
C THR A 11 -26.79 21.03 34.07
N PHE A 12 -27.38 20.53 32.99
CA PHE A 12 -26.67 20.33 31.73
C PHE A 12 -26.05 21.66 31.29
N PRO A 13 -24.79 21.67 30.79
CA PRO A 13 -24.18 22.89 30.31
C PRO A 13 -25.07 23.51 29.23
N GLU A 14 -25.33 24.80 29.38
CA GLU A 14 -26.13 25.55 28.43
C GLU A 14 -25.43 25.49 27.07
N ALA A 15 -26.14 25.01 26.05
CA ALA A 15 -25.58 24.93 24.71
C ALA A 15 -25.34 26.36 24.22
N GLU A 16 -24.08 26.74 23.96
CA GLU A 16 -23.73 28.03 23.36
C GLU A 16 -24.26 28.08 21.91
N VAL A 17 -25.52 28.47 21.76
CA VAL A 17 -26.25 28.49 20.48
C VAL A 17 -25.60 29.44 19.48
N ASP A 18 -25.05 30.57 19.96
CA ASP A 18 -24.34 31.55 19.12
C ASP A 18 -23.05 30.99 18.50
N LYS A 19 -22.39 30.08 19.21
CA LYS A 19 -21.17 29.39 18.76
C LYS A 19 -21.52 28.27 17.78
N ALA A 20 -22.65 27.58 17.99
CA ALA A 20 -23.18 26.57 17.08
C ALA A 20 -23.75 27.16 15.77
N LEU A 21 -24.37 28.34 15.82
CA LEU A 21 -24.94 29.05 14.66
C LEU A 21 -23.86 29.67 13.75
N ASN A 22 -22.67 29.89 14.29
CA ASN A 22 -21.55 30.50 13.56
C ASN A 22 -20.34 29.55 13.52
N PRO A 23 -20.32 28.59 12.57
CA PRO A 23 -19.18 27.69 12.40
C PRO A 23 -17.87 28.43 12.08
N ALA A 24 -17.93 29.71 11.68
CA ALA A 24 -16.77 30.56 11.47
C ALA A 24 -16.06 30.97 12.77
N LEU A 25 -16.77 31.02 13.91
CA LEU A 25 -16.22 31.36 15.24
C LEU A 25 -15.60 30.15 15.94
N ASP A 26 -16.01 28.93 15.55
CA ASP A 26 -15.59 27.69 16.19
C ASP A 26 -14.67 26.85 15.28
N ARG A 27 -13.52 27.42 14.92
CA ARG A 27 -12.52 26.76 14.05
C ARG A 27 -11.49 25.92 14.80
N LYS A 28 -11.52 25.94 16.14
CA LYS A 28 -10.61 25.14 16.97
C LYS A 28 -11.30 23.84 17.35
N PHE A 29 -11.38 22.92 16.39
CA PHE A 29 -11.58 21.52 16.71
C PHE A 29 -10.27 21.00 17.28
N GLU A 30 -10.25 20.73 18.57
CA GLU A 30 -9.16 20.00 19.20
C GLU A 30 -9.26 18.54 18.73
N VAL A 31 -8.72 18.29 17.52
CA VAL A 31 -8.57 16.93 17.01
C VAL A 31 -7.56 16.23 17.90
N ASP A 32 -7.96 15.10 18.46
CA ASP A 32 -7.08 14.25 19.25
C ASP A 32 -5.81 13.94 18.43
N PRO A 33 -4.62 14.36 18.89
CA PRO A 33 -3.37 14.16 18.18
C PRO A 33 -3.14 12.69 17.83
N VAL A 34 -3.61 11.78 18.69
CA VAL A 34 -3.51 10.33 18.47
C VAL A 34 -4.25 9.91 17.19
N SER A 35 -5.42 10.48 16.88
CA SER A 35 -6.16 10.14 15.66
C SER A 35 -5.51 10.67 14.38
N SER A 36 -4.86 11.84 14.44
CA SER A 36 -4.16 12.42 13.28
C SER A 36 -2.87 11.66 12.94
N ASP A 37 -2.16 11.20 13.97
CA ASP A 37 -0.96 10.39 13.83
C ASP A 37 -1.27 8.99 13.26
N ILE A 38 -2.41 8.39 13.63
CA ILE A 38 -2.81 7.07 13.10
C ILE A 38 -3.22 7.15 11.62
N SER A 39 -3.89 8.23 11.20
CA SER A 39 -4.27 8.42 9.79
C SER A 39 -3.03 8.54 8.90
N THR A 40 -2.14 9.47 9.26
CA THR A 40 -0.89 9.70 8.52
C THR A 40 0.01 8.47 8.51
N THR A 41 0.11 7.74 9.63
CA THR A 41 0.91 6.51 9.70
C THR A 41 0.32 5.38 8.84
N LYS A 42 -1.01 5.26 8.72
CA LYS A 42 -1.66 4.27 7.85
C LYS A 42 -1.47 4.59 6.37
N GLU A 43 -1.59 5.85 5.98
CA GLU A 43 -1.39 6.30 4.60
C GLU A 43 0.06 6.01 4.15
N ILE A 44 1.06 6.35 4.98
CA ILE A 44 2.48 6.11 4.67
C ILE A 44 2.80 4.60 4.55
N GLN A 45 2.23 3.77 5.43
CA GLN A 45 2.43 2.31 5.36
C GLN A 45 1.82 1.72 4.09
N GLN A 46 0.63 2.16 3.71
CA GLN A 46 -0.05 1.66 2.52
C GLN A 46 0.71 2.03 1.24
N GLU A 47 1.26 3.25 1.17
CA GLU A 47 2.13 3.66 0.06
C GLU A 47 3.44 2.85 0.00
N GLN A 48 4.04 2.55 1.15
CA GLN A 48 5.24 1.71 1.21
C GLN A 48 4.97 0.26 0.80
N ASP A 49 3.84 -0.32 1.23
CA ASP A 49 3.45 -1.67 0.86
C ASP A 49 3.19 -1.79 -0.64
N GLU A 50 2.51 -0.80 -1.25
CA GLU A 50 2.31 -0.77 -2.70
C GLU A 50 3.62 -0.64 -3.48
N ALA A 51 4.53 0.24 -3.02
CA ALA A 51 5.85 0.40 -3.63
C ALA A 51 6.71 -0.87 -3.50
N ALA A 52 6.66 -1.53 -2.34
CA ALA A 52 7.35 -2.79 -2.10
C ALA A 52 6.79 -3.92 -2.99
N GLN A 53 5.47 -3.99 -3.15
CA GLN A 53 4.83 -5.00 -4.00
C GLN A 53 5.18 -4.80 -5.48
N LYS A 54 5.14 -3.55 -5.98
CA LYS A 54 5.55 -3.24 -7.36
C LYS A 54 7.00 -3.66 -7.61
N LYS A 55 7.90 -3.33 -6.69
CA LYS A 55 9.32 -3.69 -6.77
C LYS A 55 9.56 -5.20 -6.72
N GLN A 56 8.73 -5.96 -5.99
CA GLN A 56 8.79 -7.43 -6.00
C GLN A 56 8.29 -8.03 -7.32
N ARG A 57 7.20 -7.50 -7.88
CA ARG A 57 6.66 -7.93 -9.18
C ARG A 57 7.68 -7.68 -10.30
N GLU A 58 8.28 -6.49 -10.35
CA GLU A 58 9.34 -6.15 -11.32
C GLU A 58 10.54 -7.10 -11.23
N LYS A 59 10.97 -7.44 -10.01
CA LYS A 59 12.05 -8.42 -9.80
C LYS A 59 11.66 -9.82 -10.25
N GLN A 60 10.43 -10.27 -9.98
CA GLN A 60 9.95 -11.56 -10.47
C GLN A 60 9.90 -11.59 -11.99
N ASP A 61 9.36 -10.56 -12.63
CA ASP A 61 9.26 -10.47 -14.08
C ASP A 61 10.64 -10.46 -14.73
N ALA A 62 11.61 -9.74 -14.16
CA ALA A 62 12.99 -9.76 -14.63
C ALA A 62 13.61 -11.16 -14.55
N LEU A 63 13.38 -11.90 -13.46
CA LEU A 63 13.87 -13.27 -13.30
C LEU A 63 13.17 -14.26 -14.24
N GLN A 64 11.88 -14.09 -14.48
CA GLN A 64 11.12 -14.91 -15.43
C GLN A 64 11.60 -14.65 -16.87
N ASN A 65 11.78 -13.39 -17.25
CA ASN A 65 12.32 -13.01 -18.55
C ASN A 65 13.73 -13.56 -18.78
N LEU A 66 14.59 -13.54 -17.76
CA LEU A 66 15.93 -14.13 -17.84
C LEU A 66 15.85 -15.65 -18.09
N LYS A 67 15.04 -16.38 -17.32
CA LYS A 67 14.84 -17.83 -17.50
C LYS A 67 14.32 -18.17 -18.90
N THR A 68 13.31 -17.44 -19.38
CA THR A 68 12.74 -17.62 -20.71
C THR A 68 13.77 -17.35 -21.80
N THR A 69 14.55 -16.26 -21.68
CA THR A 69 15.59 -15.90 -22.65
C THR A 69 16.65 -17.00 -22.77
N ILE A 70 17.13 -17.52 -21.63
CA ILE A 70 18.10 -18.63 -21.62
C ILE A 70 17.51 -19.86 -22.33
N PHE A 71 16.28 -20.24 -22.01
CA PHE A 71 15.62 -21.39 -22.65
C PHE A 71 15.45 -21.22 -24.17
N VAL A 72 14.95 -20.06 -24.61
CA VAL A 72 14.75 -19.76 -26.03
C VAL A 72 16.09 -19.76 -26.78
N SER A 73 17.13 -19.16 -26.19
CA SER A 73 18.47 -19.15 -26.78
C SER A 73 19.06 -20.57 -26.93
N ALA A 74 18.86 -21.44 -25.94
CA ALA A 74 19.32 -22.82 -25.99
C ALA A 74 18.62 -23.63 -27.10
N ILE A 75 17.32 -23.44 -27.29
CA ILE A 75 16.55 -24.12 -28.34
C ILE A 75 17.07 -23.71 -29.73
N ILE A 76 17.30 -22.42 -29.97
CA ILE A 76 17.78 -21.94 -31.27
C ILE A 76 19.16 -22.55 -31.59
N VAL A 77 20.07 -22.59 -30.62
CA VAL A 77 21.40 -23.20 -30.80
C VAL A 77 21.27 -24.71 -31.09
N ALA A 78 20.40 -25.42 -30.39
CA ALA A 78 20.17 -26.84 -30.63
C ALA A 78 19.60 -27.13 -32.03
N VAL A 79 18.63 -26.33 -32.49
CA VAL A 79 18.05 -26.45 -33.84
C VAL A 79 19.11 -26.15 -34.91
N ALA A 80 19.89 -25.07 -34.74
CA ALA A 80 20.98 -24.76 -35.65
C ALA A 80 22.04 -25.88 -35.70
N GLY A 81 22.40 -26.43 -34.55
CA GLY A 81 23.32 -27.57 -34.44
C GLY A 81 22.79 -28.83 -35.12
N ALA A 82 21.49 -29.14 -34.98
CA ALA A 82 20.85 -30.28 -35.63
C ALA A 82 20.86 -30.14 -37.17
N VAL A 83 20.47 -28.98 -37.69
CA VAL A 83 20.50 -28.70 -39.13
C VAL A 83 21.94 -28.74 -39.66
N PHE A 84 22.89 -28.17 -38.92
CA PHE A 84 24.31 -28.21 -39.27
C PHE A 84 24.86 -29.65 -39.30
N ALA A 85 24.52 -30.48 -38.33
CA ALA A 85 24.93 -31.89 -38.30
C ALA A 85 24.36 -32.68 -39.50
N ILE A 86 23.08 -32.49 -39.83
CA ILE A 86 22.42 -33.17 -40.96
C ILE A 86 23.06 -32.73 -42.29
N THR A 87 23.22 -31.41 -42.50
CA THR A 87 23.80 -30.87 -43.74
C THR A 87 25.27 -31.21 -43.91
N LYS A 88 26.06 -31.19 -42.82
CA LYS A 88 27.46 -31.65 -42.84
C LYS A 88 27.54 -33.14 -43.21
N LYS A 89 26.69 -33.99 -42.61
CA LYS A 89 26.64 -35.43 -42.92
C LYS A 89 26.28 -35.72 -44.38
N LEU A 90 25.50 -34.85 -45.03
CA LEU A 90 25.17 -34.98 -46.46
C LEU A 90 26.32 -34.55 -47.39
N ARG A 91 27.15 -33.59 -46.97
CA ARG A 91 28.24 -33.02 -47.78
C ARG A 91 29.52 -33.86 -47.79
N GLU A 92 29.63 -34.81 -46.87
CA GLU A 92 30.76 -35.76 -46.75
C GLU A 92 30.53 -37.07 -47.53
N LYS A 93 29.42 -37.20 -48.27
CA LYS A 93 29.17 -38.27 -49.25
C LYS A 93 29.35 -37.75 -50.67
#